data_AF-V7EP03-F1
#
_entry.id   AF-V7EP03-F1
#
_cell.length_a   1.000
_cell.length_b   1.000
_cell.length_c   1.000
_cell.angle_alpha   90.00
_cell.angle_beta   90.00
_cell.angle_gamma   90.00
#
_symmetry.space_group_name_H-M   'P 1'
#
loop_
_entity.id
_entity.type
_entity.pdbx_description
1 polymer ?
#
loop_
_entity_poly.entity_id
_entity_poly.type
_entity_poly.pdbx_seq_one_letter_code
_entity_poly.pdbx_strand_id
1 'polypeptide(L)' 'MRCARLALRAPTGFIIASTRKSYAEAISFEDEAGRLQDGGALVTAQCLNDDKYITEECAHYWVVQVTDKANAPTEKQL' A
#
# COMPACT_ATOMS: atom_id res chain seq x y z
N MET A 1 -7.90 -13.03 -13.35
CA MET A 1 -7.73 -12.77 -11.90
C MET A 1 -8.30 -11.40 -11.60
N ARG A 2 -9.21 -11.25 -10.62
CA ARG A 2 -9.70 -9.94 -10.19
C ARG A 2 -8.91 -9.52 -8.96
N CYS A 3 -8.06 -8.50 -9.09
CA CYS A 3 -7.41 -7.91 -7.92
C CYS A 3 -8.50 -7.25 -7.06
N ALA A 4 -8.62 -7.68 -5.81
CA ALA A 4 -9.51 -7.06 -4.85
C ALA A 4 -8.99 -5.65 -4.56
N ARG A 5 -9.80 -4.63 -4.82
CA ARG A 5 -9.46 -3.24 -4.50
C ARG A 5 -9.56 -3.07 -2.99
N LEU A 6 -8.41 -2.94 -2.32
CA LEU A 6 -8.36 -2.64 -0.90
C LEU A 6 -8.85 -1.20 -0.71
N ALA A 7 -10.12 -1.03 -0.32
CA ALA A 7 -10.69 0.27 0.02
C ALA A 7 -10.54 0.47 1.53
N LEU A 8 -9.60 1.32 1.93
CA LEU A 8 -9.35 1.65 3.32
C LEU A 8 -10.11 2.92 3.71
N ARG A 9 -10.93 2.85 4.77
CA ARG A 9 -11.47 4.03 5.46
C ARG A 9 -10.67 4.27 6.75
N ALA A 10 -9.56 4.98 6.66
CA ALA A 10 -8.86 5.51 7.82
C ALA A 10 -8.82 7.04 7.69
N PRO A 11 -9.54 7.80 8.53
CA PRO A 11 -9.69 9.25 8.35
C PRO A 11 -8.35 9.99 8.37
N THR A 12 -7.39 9.54 9.17
CA THR A 12 -5.98 9.96 9.16
C THR A 12 -5.24 8.95 10.01
N GLY A 13 -4.43 8.08 9.41
CA GLY A 13 -3.76 7.01 10.15
C GLY A 13 -2.66 6.35 9.35
N PHE A 14 -1.92 5.44 9.98
CA PHE A 14 -0.91 4.64 9.31
C PHE A 14 -1.48 3.30 8.89
N ILE A 15 -1.14 2.87 7.68
CA ILE A 15 -1.32 1.50 7.20
C ILE A 15 0.03 0.83 7.30
N ILE A 16 0.05 -0.35 7.90
CA ILE A 16 1.19 -1.26 7.82
C ILE A 16 0.81 -2.37 6.85
N ALA A 17 1.50 -2.43 5.72
CA ALA A 17 1.34 -3.47 4.72
C ALA A 17 2.59 -4.35 4.69
N SER A 18 2.40 -5.65 4.49
CA SER A 18 3.48 -6.60 4.26
C SER A 18 3.20 -7.39 3.01
N THR A 19 4.20 -7.63 2.18
CA THR A 19 4.12 -8.61 1.10
C THR A 19 5.31 -9.54 1.14
N ARG A 20 5.07 -10.82 0.93
CA ARG A 20 6.14 -11.82 0.74
C ARG A 20 7.00 -11.41 -0.44
N LYS A 21 8.31 -11.63 -0.36
CA LYS A 21 9.24 -11.28 -1.44
C LYS A 21 8.81 -11.89 -2.78
N SER A 22 8.42 -13.16 -2.79
CA SER A 22 7.94 -13.82 -4.02
C SER A 22 6.70 -13.16 -4.63
N TYR A 23 5.87 -12.50 -3.83
CA TYR A 23 4.68 -11.80 -4.30
C TYR A 23 4.97 -10.35 -4.68
N ALA A 24 5.94 -9.70 -4.03
CA ALA A 24 6.45 -8.39 -4.46
C ALA A 24 7.08 -8.47 -5.85
N GLU A 25 7.86 -9.52 -6.10
CA GLU A 25 8.54 -9.72 -7.38
C GLU A 25 7.57 -10.17 -8.49
N ALA A 26 6.47 -10.85 -8.13
CA ALA A 26 5.48 -11.34 -9.09
C ALA A 26 4.31 -10.36 -9.37
N ILE A 27 4.04 -9.44 -8.45
CA ILE A 27 2.91 -8.51 -8.50
C ILE A 27 3.43 -7.11 -8.21
N SER A 28 3.08 -6.13 -9.05
CA SER A 28 3.59 -4.77 -8.92
C SER A 28 2.93 -3.96 -7.80
N PHE A 29 3.13 -4.40 -6.56
CA PHE A 29 2.68 -3.69 -5.37
C PHE A 29 3.34 -2.31 -5.29
N GLU A 30 4.63 -2.22 -5.64
CA GLU A 30 5.37 -0.96 -5.66
C GLU A 30 4.78 0.03 -6.68
N ASP A 31 4.37 -0.42 -7.86
CA ASP A 31 3.74 0.48 -8.85
C ASP A 31 2.40 1.01 -8.33
N GLU A 32 1.55 0.16 -7.74
CA GLU A 32 0.25 0.62 -7.22
C GLU A 32 0.42 1.54 -6.00
N ALA A 33 1.37 1.22 -5.11
CA ALA A 33 1.74 2.10 -4.00
C ALA A 33 2.32 3.44 -4.51
N GLY A 34 3.10 3.41 -5.59
CA GLY A 34 3.61 4.60 -6.29
C GLY A 34 2.47 5.46 -6.85
N ARG A 35 1.51 4.86 -7.55
CA ARG A 35 0.33 5.56 -8.09
C ARG A 35 -0.50 6.24 -6.99
N LEU A 36 -0.65 5.60 -5.84
CA LEU A 36 -1.37 6.18 -4.69
C LEU A 36 -0.59 7.34 -4.04
N GLN A 37 0.74 7.27 -4.04
CA GLN A 37 1.60 8.36 -3.59
C GLN A 37 1.59 9.54 -4.55
N ASP A 38 1.69 9.29 -5.86
CA ASP A 38 1.59 10.33 -6.90
C ASP A 38 0.23 11.03 -6.90
N GLY A 39 -0.84 10.27 -6.62
CA GLY A 39 -2.19 10.80 -6.39
C GLY A 39 -2.34 11.60 -5.09
N GLY A 40 -1.32 11.59 -4.23
CA GLY A 40 -1.28 12.25 -2.93
C GLY A 40 -2.22 11.63 -1.89
N ALA A 41 -2.72 10.41 -2.12
CA ALA A 41 -3.58 9.68 -1.19
C ALA A 41 -2.78 9.03 -0.05
N LEU A 42 -1.52 8.69 -0.30
CA LEU A 42 -0.61 8.10 0.67
C LEU A 42 0.73 8.84 0.68
N VAL A 43 1.41 8.81 1.82
CA VAL A 43 2.82 9.20 1.96
C VAL A 43 3.56 8.03 2.60
N THR A 44 4.66 7.58 1.99
CA THR A 44 5.51 6.55 2.62
C THR A 44 6.23 7.14 3.82
N ALA A 45 5.98 6.57 5.00
CA ALA A 45 6.65 6.93 6.24
C ALA A 45 7.89 6.05 6.46
N GLN A 46 7.80 4.76 6.13
CA GLN A 46 8.91 3.82 6.24
C GLN A 46 8.76 2.65 5.26
N CYS A 47 9.88 2.15 4.77
CA CYS A 47 9.96 0.91 3.99
C CYS A 47 11.09 0.04 4.56
N LEU A 48 10.80 -1.24 4.82
CA LEU A 48 11.78 -2.25 5.19
C LEU A 48 11.74 -3.35 4.13
N ASN A 49 12.88 -3.61 3.52
CA ASN A 49 13.02 -4.62 2.47
C ASN A 49 13.70 -5.86 3.00
N ASP A 50 13.30 -7.02 2.46
CA ASP A 50 13.92 -8.32 2.74
C ASP A 50 14.00 -8.68 4.24
N ASP A 51 13.04 -8.19 5.03
CA ASP A 51 13.00 -8.44 6.47
C ASP A 51 12.31 -9.77 6.77
N LYS A 52 12.51 -10.29 7.98
CA LYS A 52 11.98 -11.59 8.39
C LYS A 52 10.45 -11.59 8.36
N TYR A 53 9.88 -12.64 7.78
CA TYR A 53 8.43 -12.86 7.78
C TYR A 53 8.09 -14.24 8.34
N ILE A 54 8.53 -15.29 7.67
CA ILE A 54 8.53 -16.68 8.16
C ILE A 54 9.93 -17.27 7.96
N THR A 55 10.21 -18.43 8.57
CA THR A 55 11.56 -19.05 8.53
C THR A 55 12.10 -19.31 7.13
N GLU A 56 11.22 -19.44 6.14
CA GLU A 56 11.55 -19.81 4.76
C GLU A 56 11.53 -18.62 3.78
N GLU A 57 11.02 -17.45 4.17
CA GLU A 57 10.79 -16.36 3.23
C GLU A 57 10.90 -14.97 3.89
N CYS A 58 11.54 -14.03 3.17
CA CYS A 58 11.54 -12.62 3.54
C CYS A 58 10.27 -11.90 3.05
N ALA A 59 9.97 -10.75 3.66
CA ALA A 59 8.92 -9.85 3.21
C ALA A 59 9.43 -8.41 3.13
N HIS A 60 8.73 -7.64 2.32
CA HIS A 60 8.80 -6.19 2.34
C HIS A 60 7.66 -5.66 3.20
N TYR A 61 7.98 -4.65 4.01
CA TYR A 61 7.03 -3.97 4.88
C TYR A 61 6.99 -2.49 4.53
N TRP A 62 5.78 -1.95 4.47
CA TRP A 62 5.56 -0.53 4.24
C TRP A 62 4.70 0.04 5.35
N VAL A 63 5.14 1.17 5.88
CA VAL A 63 4.34 2.05 6.71
C VAL A 63 3.99 3.25 5.86
N VAL A 64 2.71 3.42 5.56
CA VAL A 64 2.21 4.55 4.77
C VAL A 64 1.19 5.34 5.57
N GLN A 65 1.27 6.67 5.53
CA GLN A 65 0.31 7.56 6.14
C GLN A 65 -0.80 7.88 5.14
N VAL A 66 -2.05 7.72 5.57
CA VAL A 66 -3.23 8.12 4.81
C VAL A 66 -3.42 9.62 4.94
N THR A 67 -3.52 10.31 3.80
CA THR A 67 -3.74 11.75 3.76
C THR A 67 -5.23 12.08 3.66
N ASP A 68 -5.58 13.32 3.95
CA ASP A 68 -6.96 13.82 3.81
C ASP A 68 -7.49 13.71 2.38
N LYS A 69 -6.59 13.72 1.37
CA LYS A 69 -6.96 13.50 -0.04
C LYS A 69 -7.54 12.12 -0.31
N ALA A 70 -7.13 11.09 0.43
CA ALA A 70 -7.69 9.76 0.30
C ALA A 70 -9.16 9.69 0.77
N ASN A 71 -9.55 10.61 1.66
CA ASN A 71 -10.89 10.69 2.23
C ASN A 71 -11.79 11.70 1.49
N ALA A 72 -11.27 12.40 0.48
CA ALA A 72 -12.09 13.26 -0.35
C ALA A 72 -13.19 12.43 -1.04
N PRO A 73 -14.46 12.87 -0.98
CA PRO A 73 -15.53 12.16 -1.66
C PRO A 73 -15.19 12.11 -3.15
N THR A 74 -15.03 10.91 -3.69
CA THR A 74 -14.92 10.74 -5.13
C THR A 74 -16.28 11.09 -5.71
N GLU A 75 -16.44 12.31 -6.23
CA GLU A 75 -17.62 12.66 -7.01
C GLU A 75 -17.77 11.61 -8.11
N LYS A 76 -18.87 10.86 -8.06
CA LYS A 76 -19.25 9.98 -9.15
C LYS A 76 -19.52 10.88 -10.35
N GLN A 77 -18.56 11.00 -11.25
CA GLN A 77 -18.85 11.50 -12.59
C GLN A 77 -19.80 10.49 -13.24
N LEU A 78 -20.99 11.01 -13.55
CA LEU A 78 -22.16 10.33 -14.10
C LEU A 78 -21.87 9.82 -15.52
#